data_AF-A0A7U3YJ70-F1
#
_entry.id   AF-A0A7U3YJ70-F1
#
_cell.length_a   1.000
_cell.length_b   1.000
_cell.length_c   1.000
_cell.angle_alpha   90.00
_cell.angle_beta   90.00
_cell.angle_gamma   90.00
#
_symmetry.space_group_name_H-M   'P 1'
#
loop_
_entity.id
_entity.type
_entity.pdbx_description
1 polymer ?
#
loop_
_entity_poly.entity_id
_entity_poly.type
_entity_poly.pdbx_seq_one_letter_code
_entity_poly.pdbx_strand_id
1 'polypeptide(L)'
;MNPKLRVFLLANGLRADAPEDEAWNFYQDMQTRGVVFDGPEQIGGDGQRSIPSAPATPPAVQPVTPQPTPPPAPENNRSDDGFTRALEIMELCNRHGIEGDQRTAMLKPEVTIDQARSMVLDALAQRSVAHHPGFAPSGPQIVVDERDKFRAAACTGLFLRCGLPLDGERGLVTTLEGCGWKVDRAHDVGRDFRGYSLRELARECLRKAGQSAGGDPMEMIGRAMTVSDLSVLMSNVANKALFEGYASADETWEIWADGSGSVPDFKQNTLAMVSEFDDLDEIKNDSGYKYGDRSDTKEVYQIATFGKMAAITRTTVINDDLMAMADMYMSMGEAASRKIGDVAYGVLTANAAMRDGKALFHADHKNLGTPGALGEATIAEAIKLAGLQKGLKAKQALNISLQYFIAPKSIEGSAEIFFASNQFSADDKGSTRTNIYGGTRFQRAYDARLDEASPTAYYFAGPKRKTVRLFFLNGNRTPWLESKTGWTTDGVEYKVRIDVCGKAVDWKALVKNAGQ
;
A
#
# COMPACT_ATOMS: atom_id res chain seq x y z
N MET A 1 -25.68 -40.70 -2.05
CA MET A 1 -25.05 -39.43 -2.48
C MET A 1 -23.74 -39.24 -1.72
N ASN A 2 -22.70 -38.69 -2.35
CA ASN A 2 -21.42 -38.47 -1.66
C ASN A 2 -21.60 -37.52 -0.44
N PRO A 3 -21.06 -37.85 0.76
CA PRO A 3 -21.11 -36.99 1.94
C PRO A 3 -20.60 -35.57 1.69
N LYS A 4 -19.56 -35.41 0.85
CA LYS A 4 -19.00 -34.09 0.50
C LYS A 4 -19.97 -33.28 -0.37
N LEU A 5 -20.69 -33.92 -1.29
CA LEU A 5 -21.74 -33.28 -2.07
C LEU A 5 -22.89 -32.83 -1.14
N ARG A 6 -23.27 -33.64 -0.15
CA ARG A 6 -24.31 -33.24 0.81
C ARG A 6 -23.93 -32.01 1.63
N VAL A 7 -22.69 -31.94 2.11
CA VAL A 7 -22.17 -30.76 2.81
C VAL A 7 -22.16 -29.53 1.90
N PHE A 8 -21.78 -29.70 0.63
CA PHE A 8 -21.82 -28.63 -0.36
C PHE A 8 -23.24 -28.10 -0.60
N LEU A 9 -24.24 -28.97 -0.73
CA LEU A 9 -25.63 -28.53 -0.93
C LEU A 9 -26.20 -27.82 0.31
N LEU A 10 -25.87 -28.29 1.52
CA LEU A 10 -26.27 -27.60 2.76
C LEU A 10 -25.64 -26.20 2.86
N ALA A 11 -24.37 -26.05 2.46
CA ALA A 11 -23.71 -24.75 2.41
C ALA A 11 -24.35 -23.79 1.39
N ASN A 12 -25.00 -24.33 0.36
CA ASN A 12 -25.69 -23.56 -0.67
C ASN A 12 -27.21 -23.42 -0.43
N GLY A 13 -27.70 -23.78 0.76
CA GLY A 13 -29.07 -23.48 1.19
C GLY A 13 -30.05 -24.65 1.19
N LEU A 14 -29.60 -25.89 0.97
CA LEU A 14 -30.44 -27.08 1.16
C LEU A 14 -30.77 -27.27 2.66
N ARG A 15 -31.99 -27.73 2.97
CA ARG A 15 -32.43 -28.01 4.35
C ARG A 15 -31.73 -29.25 4.92
N ALA A 16 -31.39 -29.24 6.20
CA ALA A 16 -30.60 -30.31 6.86
C ALA A 16 -31.25 -31.71 6.80
N ASP A 17 -32.58 -31.76 6.88
CA ASP A 17 -33.43 -32.95 6.86
C ASP A 17 -33.96 -33.30 5.46
N ALA A 18 -33.50 -32.63 4.39
CA ALA A 18 -33.98 -32.89 3.03
C ALA A 18 -33.69 -34.35 2.61
N PRO A 19 -34.69 -35.08 2.06
CA PRO A 19 -34.49 -36.41 1.52
C PRO A 19 -33.57 -36.36 0.28
N GLU A 20 -33.02 -37.52 -0.10
CA GLU A 20 -31.95 -37.59 -1.09
C GLU A 20 -32.41 -37.18 -2.50
N ASP A 21 -33.65 -37.46 -2.87
CA ASP A 21 -34.30 -37.04 -4.11
C ASP A 21 -34.44 -35.51 -4.21
N GLU A 22 -34.83 -34.84 -3.13
CA GLU A 22 -34.89 -33.37 -3.06
C GLU A 22 -33.49 -32.75 -3.21
N ALA A 23 -32.48 -33.37 -2.60
CA ALA A 23 -31.09 -32.93 -2.72
C ALA A 23 -30.56 -33.02 -4.17
N TRP A 24 -30.92 -34.08 -4.92
CA TRP A 24 -30.54 -34.23 -6.33
C TRP A 24 -31.22 -33.20 -7.23
N ASN A 25 -32.51 -32.91 -7.01
CA ASN A 25 -33.22 -31.88 -7.76
C ASN A 25 -32.63 -30.49 -7.51
N PHE A 26 -32.29 -30.18 -6.25
CA PHE A 26 -31.65 -28.93 -5.88
C PHE A 26 -30.27 -28.77 -6.53
N TYR A 27 -29.50 -29.86 -6.58
CA TYR A 27 -28.20 -29.88 -7.25
C TYR A 27 -28.32 -29.65 -8.77
N GLN A 28 -29.32 -30.25 -9.43
CA GLN A 28 -29.57 -30.02 -10.86
C GLN A 28 -29.95 -28.55 -11.15
N ASP A 29 -30.80 -27.93 -10.34
CA ASP A 29 -31.12 -26.50 -10.47
C ASP A 29 -29.86 -25.63 -10.30
N MET A 30 -28.98 -25.96 -9.34
CA MET A 30 -27.70 -25.26 -9.17
C MET A 30 -26.76 -25.40 -10.38
N GLN A 31 -26.70 -26.57 -11.01
CA GLN A 31 -25.91 -26.78 -12.22
C GLN A 31 -26.40 -25.90 -13.38
N THR A 32 -27.71 -25.68 -13.52
CA THR A 32 -28.24 -24.75 -14.53
C THR A 32 -27.83 -23.29 -14.28
N ARG A 33 -27.50 -22.94 -13.03
CA ARG A 33 -27.01 -21.61 -12.63
C ARG A 33 -25.48 -21.50 -12.65
N GLY A 34 -24.78 -22.53 -13.13
CA GLY A 34 -23.33 -22.54 -13.28
C GLY A 34 -22.55 -22.86 -11.99
N VAL A 35 -23.22 -23.35 -10.95
CA VAL A 35 -22.55 -23.74 -9.69
C VAL A 35 -22.40 -25.26 -9.67
N VAL A 36 -21.16 -25.74 -9.85
CA VAL A 36 -20.83 -27.17 -9.97
C VAL A 36 -19.97 -27.61 -8.79
N PHE A 37 -20.22 -28.82 -8.28
CA PHE A 37 -19.41 -29.42 -7.22
C PHE A 37 -18.18 -30.12 -7.81
N ASP A 38 -16.99 -29.78 -7.33
CA ASP A 38 -15.74 -30.40 -7.77
C ASP A 38 -15.43 -31.66 -6.93
N GLY A 39 -15.94 -32.81 -7.38
CA GLY A 39 -15.73 -34.11 -6.75
C GLY A 39 -16.71 -35.18 -7.22
N PRO A 40 -16.53 -36.47 -6.83
CA PRO A 40 -17.43 -37.53 -7.26
C PRO A 40 -18.82 -37.36 -6.63
N GLU A 41 -19.87 -37.33 -7.45
CA GLU A 41 -21.25 -37.10 -6.98
C GLU A 41 -21.82 -38.31 -6.20
N GLN A 42 -21.31 -39.52 -6.48
CA GLN A 42 -21.66 -40.78 -5.81
C GLN A 42 -20.42 -41.56 -5.35
N ILE A 43 -20.59 -42.42 -4.35
CA ILE A 43 -19.57 -43.37 -3.90
C ILE A 43 -19.69 -44.63 -4.78
N GLY A 44 -18.59 -45.09 -5.36
CA GLY A 44 -18.59 -46.19 -6.34
C GLY A 44 -19.22 -47.50 -5.84
N GLY A 45 -20.05 -48.11 -6.70
CA GLY A 45 -20.67 -49.43 -6.53
C GLY A 45 -22.06 -49.49 -7.19
N ASP A 46 -22.20 -50.34 -8.21
CA ASP A 46 -23.31 -50.50 -9.16
C ASP A 46 -24.75 -50.37 -8.62
N GLY A 47 -25.59 -49.61 -9.34
CA GLY A 47 -27.04 -49.58 -9.08
C GLY A 47 -27.83 -48.54 -9.88
N GLN A 48 -28.09 -48.79 -11.17
CA GLN A 48 -29.14 -48.09 -11.93
C GLN A 48 -30.51 -48.28 -11.28
N ARG A 49 -31.31 -47.20 -11.15
CA ARG A 49 -32.77 -47.23 -11.35
C ARG A 49 -33.40 -45.83 -11.53
N SER A 50 -34.00 -45.66 -12.71
CA SER A 50 -35.36 -45.16 -12.97
C SER A 50 -35.77 -43.75 -12.53
N ILE A 51 -35.96 -42.89 -13.54
CA ILE A 51 -36.76 -41.66 -13.50
C ILE A 51 -38.25 -42.04 -13.27
N PRO A 52 -39.01 -41.39 -12.36
CA PRO A 52 -40.44 -41.64 -12.22
C PRO A 52 -41.29 -40.85 -13.22
N SER A 53 -42.38 -41.50 -13.59
CA SER A 53 -43.47 -41.17 -14.51
C SER A 53 -44.20 -39.84 -14.26
N ALA A 54 -44.55 -39.15 -15.35
CA ALA A 54 -45.59 -38.11 -15.39
C ALA A 54 -47.02 -38.72 -15.38
N PRO A 55 -48.06 -38.01 -14.89
CA PRO A 55 -49.40 -38.56 -14.70
C PRO A 55 -50.31 -38.50 -15.94
N ALA A 56 -51.41 -39.27 -15.85
CA ALA A 56 -52.31 -39.72 -16.91
C ALA A 56 -53.34 -38.70 -17.47
N THR A 57 -53.77 -39.02 -18.70
CA THR A 57 -54.82 -38.44 -19.59
C THR A 57 -56.27 -38.66 -19.09
N PRO A 58 -57.36 -38.07 -19.69
CA PRO A 58 -57.96 -38.52 -20.97
C PRO A 58 -58.79 -37.43 -21.75
N PRO A 59 -59.56 -37.69 -22.86
CA PRO A 59 -59.78 -38.94 -23.62
C PRO A 59 -59.67 -38.87 -25.18
N ALA A 60 -59.37 -40.06 -25.74
CA ALA A 60 -59.89 -40.74 -26.94
C ALA A 60 -60.11 -40.05 -28.31
N VAL A 61 -59.33 -40.48 -29.31
CA VAL A 61 -59.80 -40.75 -30.70
C VAL A 61 -59.12 -42.05 -31.21
N GLN A 62 -59.87 -42.81 -32.02
CA GLN A 62 -59.70 -44.20 -32.48
C GLN A 62 -58.61 -44.45 -33.58
N PRO A 63 -58.31 -45.72 -33.95
CA PRO A 63 -56.97 -46.18 -34.36
C PRO A 63 -56.77 -46.39 -35.88
N VAL A 64 -55.51 -46.48 -36.33
CA VAL A 64 -55.13 -47.05 -37.65
C VAL A 64 -53.93 -48.00 -37.50
N THR A 65 -54.04 -49.14 -38.17
CA THR A 65 -53.23 -50.38 -38.19
C THR A 65 -51.75 -50.26 -38.64
N PRO A 66 -50.87 -51.22 -38.24
CA PRO A 66 -49.46 -51.27 -38.64
C PRO A 66 -49.21 -51.96 -39.99
N GLN A 67 -48.27 -51.45 -40.79
CA GLN A 67 -47.76 -52.06 -42.02
C GLN A 67 -46.35 -52.68 -41.80
N PRO A 68 -45.97 -53.75 -42.53
CA PRO A 68 -44.89 -54.67 -42.18
C PRO A 68 -43.52 -54.33 -42.79
N THR A 69 -42.46 -54.83 -42.13
CA THR A 69 -41.05 -54.79 -42.52
C THR A 69 -40.74 -55.62 -43.79
N PRO A 70 -39.87 -55.14 -44.70
CA PRO A 70 -39.29 -55.95 -45.76
C PRO A 70 -37.91 -56.57 -45.36
N PRO A 71 -37.46 -57.65 -46.04
CA PRO A 71 -36.35 -58.53 -45.65
C PRO A 71 -34.96 -58.00 -46.07
N PRO A 72 -33.84 -58.58 -45.56
CA PRO A 72 -32.51 -58.11 -45.91
C PRO A 72 -32.03 -58.69 -47.26
N ALA A 73 -31.27 -57.89 -48.00
CA ALA A 73 -30.52 -58.30 -49.20
C ALA A 73 -29.17 -57.53 -49.24
N PRO A 74 -28.18 -57.93 -50.05
CA PRO A 74 -27.00 -58.68 -49.63
C PRO A 74 -25.71 -57.84 -49.57
N GLU A 75 -24.68 -58.37 -48.90
CA GLU A 75 -23.30 -57.90 -48.92
C GLU A 75 -22.73 -57.91 -50.35
N ASN A 76 -22.36 -56.75 -50.89
CA ASN A 76 -21.35 -56.55 -51.94
C ASN A 76 -21.12 -55.04 -52.17
N ASN A 77 -19.99 -54.50 -51.67
CA ASN A 77 -19.23 -53.33 -52.19
C ASN A 77 -18.18 -52.77 -51.21
N ARG A 78 -17.44 -53.62 -50.48
CA ARG A 78 -16.41 -53.14 -49.52
C ARG A 78 -15.15 -52.52 -50.16
N SER A 79 -14.99 -52.57 -51.48
CA SER A 79 -13.76 -52.13 -52.16
C SER A 79 -13.79 -50.72 -52.76
N ASP A 80 -14.95 -50.15 -53.07
CA ASP A 80 -15.05 -48.80 -53.68
C ASP A 80 -15.25 -47.68 -52.66
N ASP A 81 -15.93 -47.96 -51.54
CA ASP A 81 -16.22 -46.97 -50.50
C ASP A 81 -14.94 -46.44 -49.82
N GLY A 82 -13.93 -47.30 -49.67
CA GLY A 82 -12.64 -46.92 -49.06
C GLY A 82 -11.82 -45.94 -49.93
N PHE A 83 -11.91 -46.08 -51.25
CA PHE A 83 -11.18 -45.22 -52.20
C PHE A 83 -11.85 -43.85 -52.33
N THR A 84 -13.17 -43.81 -52.45
CA THR A 84 -13.95 -42.56 -52.48
C THR A 84 -13.78 -41.77 -51.18
N ARG A 85 -13.80 -42.46 -50.03
CA ARG A 85 -13.51 -41.88 -48.71
C ARG A 85 -12.11 -41.27 -48.64
N ALA A 86 -11.09 -42.00 -49.10
CA ALA A 86 -9.71 -41.55 -49.07
C ALA A 86 -9.50 -40.30 -49.94
N LEU A 87 -10.16 -40.23 -51.11
CA LEU A 87 -10.13 -39.06 -51.98
C LEU A 87 -10.79 -37.84 -51.34
N GLU A 88 -11.95 -38.00 -50.69
CA GLU A 88 -12.63 -36.88 -50.03
C GLU A 88 -11.82 -36.33 -48.85
N ILE A 89 -11.19 -37.21 -48.06
CA ILE A 89 -10.29 -36.81 -46.97
C ILE A 89 -9.04 -36.11 -47.53
N MET A 90 -8.48 -36.58 -48.65
CA MET A 90 -7.35 -35.92 -49.31
C MET A 90 -7.72 -34.54 -49.84
N GLU A 91 -8.89 -34.38 -50.45
CA GLU A 91 -9.37 -33.07 -50.94
C GLU A 91 -9.58 -32.09 -49.78
N LEU A 92 -10.14 -32.58 -48.67
CA LEU A 92 -10.38 -31.78 -47.47
C LEU A 92 -9.08 -31.34 -46.79
N CYS A 93 -8.10 -32.24 -46.66
CA CYS A 93 -6.76 -31.90 -46.16
C CYS A 93 -6.04 -30.90 -47.06
N ASN A 94 -6.14 -31.05 -48.39
CA ASN A 94 -5.52 -30.11 -49.34
C ASN A 94 -6.18 -28.73 -49.30
N ARG A 95 -7.51 -28.66 -49.21
CA ARG A 95 -8.25 -27.39 -49.13
C ARG A 95 -7.89 -26.57 -47.90
N HIS A 96 -7.58 -27.24 -46.79
CA HIS A 96 -7.25 -26.60 -45.51
C HIS A 96 -5.74 -26.59 -45.19
N GLY A 97 -4.90 -27.02 -46.14
CA GLY A 97 -3.44 -26.97 -46.04
C GLY A 97 -2.86 -27.82 -44.91
N ILE A 98 -3.42 -29.01 -44.66
CA ILE A 98 -2.94 -29.99 -43.68
C ILE A 98 -1.99 -30.95 -44.38
N GLU A 99 -0.71 -30.89 -44.02
CA GLU A 99 0.38 -31.69 -44.60
C GLU A 99 1.04 -32.61 -43.57
N GLY A 100 1.83 -33.58 -44.03
CA GLY A 100 2.65 -34.45 -43.18
C GLY A 100 1.88 -35.52 -42.41
N ASP A 101 2.32 -35.80 -41.18
CA ASP A 101 1.87 -36.94 -40.37
C ASP A 101 0.38 -36.90 -40.00
N GLN A 102 -0.19 -35.69 -39.87
CA GLN A 102 -1.62 -35.49 -39.55
C GLN A 102 -2.52 -35.97 -40.70
N ARG A 103 -2.12 -35.71 -41.95
CA ARG A 103 -2.84 -36.21 -43.13
C ARG A 103 -2.77 -37.73 -43.22
N THR A 104 -1.61 -38.31 -42.92
CA THR A 104 -1.40 -39.77 -42.91
C THR A 104 -2.23 -40.46 -41.83
N ALA A 105 -2.44 -39.80 -40.68
CA ALA A 105 -3.29 -40.30 -39.60
C ALA A 105 -4.78 -40.33 -39.99
N MET A 106 -5.26 -39.32 -40.73
CA MET A 106 -6.65 -39.24 -41.20
C MET A 106 -6.98 -40.22 -42.33
N LEU A 107 -5.96 -40.71 -43.06
CA LEU A 107 -6.15 -41.66 -44.16
C LEU A 107 -6.23 -43.13 -43.69
N LYS A 108 -6.05 -43.40 -42.39
CA LYS A 108 -6.11 -44.77 -41.85
C LYS A 108 -7.49 -45.41 -42.09
N PRO A 109 -7.58 -46.74 -42.35
CA PRO A 109 -8.84 -47.43 -42.64
C PRO A 109 -9.93 -47.26 -41.58
N GLU A 110 -9.56 -46.92 -40.35
CA GLU A 110 -10.44 -46.85 -39.18
C GLU A 110 -11.13 -45.48 -39.00
N VAL A 111 -10.67 -44.43 -39.68
CA VAL A 111 -11.18 -43.06 -39.51
C VAL A 111 -12.34 -42.78 -40.48
N THR A 112 -13.48 -42.36 -39.97
CA THR A 112 -14.64 -41.95 -40.80
C THR A 112 -14.49 -40.52 -41.32
N ILE A 113 -15.26 -40.16 -42.35
CA ILE A 113 -15.20 -38.82 -42.97
C ILE A 113 -15.56 -37.73 -41.94
N ASP A 114 -16.54 -37.99 -41.07
CA ASP A 114 -16.95 -37.02 -40.05
C ASP A 114 -15.89 -36.83 -38.96
N GLN A 115 -15.15 -37.89 -38.61
CA GLN A 115 -14.01 -37.79 -37.71
C GLN A 115 -12.83 -37.05 -38.36
N ALA A 116 -12.59 -37.25 -39.66
CA ALA A 116 -11.59 -36.48 -40.38
C ALA A 116 -11.96 -34.97 -40.41
N ARG A 117 -13.24 -34.65 -40.64
CA ARG A 117 -13.75 -33.26 -40.60
C ARG A 117 -13.57 -32.63 -39.21
N SER A 118 -13.89 -33.35 -38.13
CA SER A 118 -13.68 -32.82 -36.78
C SER A 118 -12.20 -32.58 -36.47
N MET A 119 -11.32 -33.50 -36.87
CA MET A 119 -9.88 -33.33 -36.68
C MET A 119 -9.31 -32.16 -37.50
N VAL A 120 -9.83 -31.89 -38.69
CA VAL A 120 -9.47 -30.71 -39.48
C VAL A 120 -9.95 -29.42 -38.83
N LEU A 121 -11.16 -29.39 -38.28
CA LEU A 121 -11.68 -28.24 -37.53
C LEU A 121 -10.85 -27.96 -36.28
N ASP A 122 -10.44 -29.00 -35.55
CA ASP A 122 -9.55 -28.86 -34.40
C ASP A 122 -8.16 -28.36 -34.80
N ALA A 123 -7.60 -28.85 -35.90
CA ALA A 123 -6.32 -28.38 -36.43
C ALA A 123 -6.39 -26.91 -36.88
N LEU A 124 -7.50 -26.49 -37.50
CA LEU A 124 -7.75 -25.09 -37.85
C LEU A 124 -7.97 -24.20 -36.63
N ALA A 125 -8.65 -24.69 -35.60
CA ALA A 125 -8.82 -24.00 -34.33
C ALA A 125 -7.44 -23.79 -33.65
N GLN A 126 -6.61 -24.84 -33.57
CA GLN A 126 -5.25 -24.74 -33.03
C GLN A 126 -4.36 -23.80 -33.86
N ARG A 127 -4.49 -23.81 -35.19
CA ARG A 127 -3.77 -22.88 -36.07
C ARG A 127 -4.24 -21.43 -35.91
N SER A 128 -5.54 -21.20 -35.67
CA SER A 128 -6.08 -19.87 -35.39
C SER A 128 -5.53 -19.28 -34.09
N VAL A 129 -5.33 -20.11 -33.06
CA VAL A 129 -4.69 -19.74 -31.80
C VAL A 129 -3.20 -19.44 -31.99
N ALA A 130 -2.52 -20.18 -32.86
CA ALA A 130 -1.08 -20.02 -33.10
C ALA A 130 -0.72 -18.84 -34.04
N HIS A 131 -1.52 -18.56 -35.07
CA HIS A 131 -1.23 -17.51 -36.06
C HIS A 131 -1.76 -16.11 -35.70
N HIS A 132 -2.60 -15.97 -34.66
CA HIS A 132 -3.05 -14.68 -34.12
C HIS A 132 -2.94 -14.66 -32.58
N PRO A 133 -1.73 -14.48 -32.01
CA PRO A 133 -1.58 -14.18 -30.59
C PRO A 133 -2.08 -12.75 -30.34
N GLY A 134 -3.40 -12.57 -30.23
CA GLY A 134 -3.99 -11.25 -30.00
C GLY A 134 -5.48 -11.08 -30.31
N PHE A 135 -6.16 -12.06 -30.91
CA PHE A 135 -7.61 -11.96 -31.12
C PHE A 135 -8.35 -13.13 -30.45
N ALA A 136 -8.44 -13.05 -29.12
CA ALA A 136 -9.62 -13.59 -28.45
C ALA A 136 -10.79 -12.66 -28.79
N PRO A 137 -12.04 -13.15 -28.95
CA PRO A 137 -13.21 -12.28 -28.95
C PRO A 137 -13.38 -11.72 -27.54
N SER A 138 -12.61 -10.68 -27.22
CA SER A 138 -12.81 -9.87 -26.03
C SER A 138 -14.06 -9.04 -26.29
N GLY A 139 -15.21 -9.45 -25.76
CA GLY A 139 -16.33 -8.52 -25.60
C GLY A 139 -15.83 -7.26 -24.89
N PRO A 140 -16.34 -6.05 -25.19
CA PRO A 140 -15.88 -4.83 -24.55
C PRO A 140 -16.06 -4.96 -23.03
N GLN A 141 -14.96 -5.20 -22.31
CA GLN A 141 -14.93 -5.10 -20.86
C GLN A 141 -14.96 -3.61 -20.52
N ILE A 142 -16.07 -3.16 -19.94
CA ILE A 142 -16.12 -1.85 -19.30
C ILE A 142 -15.28 -1.97 -18.03
N VAL A 143 -14.01 -1.58 -18.12
CA VAL A 143 -13.08 -1.61 -16.97
C VAL A 143 -13.42 -0.48 -15.98
N VAL A 144 -14.18 0.54 -16.39
CA VAL A 144 -14.43 1.78 -15.61
C VAL A 144 -15.79 2.39 -15.92
N ASP A 145 -16.53 2.72 -14.87
CA ASP A 145 -17.81 3.41 -14.97
C ASP A 145 -17.65 4.87 -15.46
N GLU A 146 -18.67 5.39 -16.14
CA GLU A 146 -18.73 6.78 -16.59
C GLU A 146 -18.63 7.76 -15.40
N ARG A 147 -19.21 7.38 -14.26
CA ARG A 147 -19.15 8.14 -13.02
C ARG A 147 -17.73 8.30 -12.49
N ASP A 148 -16.91 7.26 -12.58
CA ASP A 148 -15.52 7.30 -12.14
C ASP A 148 -14.64 8.12 -13.08
N LYS A 149 -14.91 8.07 -14.39
CA LYS A 149 -14.25 8.95 -15.38
C LYS A 149 -14.58 10.42 -15.11
N PHE A 150 -15.85 10.74 -14.84
CA PHE A 150 -16.26 12.08 -14.44
C PHE A 150 -15.55 12.53 -13.16
N ARG A 151 -15.50 11.68 -12.13
CA ARG A 151 -14.83 12.01 -10.87
C ARG A 151 -13.34 12.30 -11.06
N ALA A 152 -12.65 11.48 -11.86
CA ALA A 152 -11.24 11.67 -12.16
C ALA A 152 -10.99 12.99 -12.92
N ALA A 153 -11.81 13.28 -13.94
CA ALA A 153 -11.71 14.51 -14.72
C ALA A 153 -12.00 15.77 -13.88
N ALA A 154 -13.07 15.72 -13.06
CA ALA A 154 -13.44 16.80 -12.15
C ALA A 154 -12.37 17.04 -11.08
N CYS A 155 -11.82 15.98 -10.46
CA CYS A 155 -10.70 16.10 -9.51
C CYS A 155 -9.49 16.78 -10.17
N THR A 156 -9.13 16.35 -11.38
CA THR A 156 -7.99 16.90 -12.12
C THR A 156 -8.19 18.38 -12.43
N GLY A 157 -9.39 18.80 -12.83
CA GLY A 157 -9.73 20.20 -13.03
C GLY A 157 -9.62 21.04 -11.75
N LEU A 158 -10.05 20.49 -10.62
CA LEU A 158 -9.92 21.15 -9.31
C LEU A 158 -8.46 21.26 -8.87
N PHE A 159 -7.63 20.22 -9.08
CA PHE A 159 -6.20 20.27 -8.77
C PHE A 159 -5.49 21.38 -9.57
N LEU A 160 -5.77 21.46 -10.88
CA LEU A 160 -5.25 22.51 -11.76
C LEU A 160 -5.70 23.91 -11.34
N ARG A 161 -6.92 24.04 -10.79
CA ARG A 161 -7.43 25.31 -10.27
C ARG A 161 -6.75 25.71 -8.96
N CYS A 162 -6.41 24.76 -8.10
CA CYS A 162 -5.70 24.99 -6.84
C CYS A 162 -4.17 25.14 -7.00
N GLY A 163 -3.63 24.91 -8.21
CA GLY A 163 -2.18 24.85 -8.40
C GLY A 163 -1.51 23.65 -7.75
N LEU A 164 -2.27 22.57 -7.47
CA LEU A 164 -1.72 21.34 -6.90
C LEU A 164 -1.04 20.51 -8.02
N PRO A 165 0.12 19.91 -7.75
CA PRO A 165 0.83 19.12 -8.75
C PRO A 165 0.02 17.88 -9.13
N LEU A 166 -0.06 17.61 -10.44
CA LEU A 166 -0.65 16.37 -10.95
C LEU A 166 0.35 15.23 -10.78
N ASP A 167 -0.13 14.04 -10.43
CA ASP A 167 0.74 12.89 -10.11
C ASP A 167 1.72 12.56 -11.26
N GLY A 168 1.30 12.76 -12.52
CA GLY A 168 2.13 12.58 -13.71
C GLY A 168 3.37 13.49 -13.86
N GLU A 169 3.49 14.59 -13.11
CA GLU A 169 4.64 15.51 -13.21
C GLU A 169 5.83 15.12 -12.30
N ARG A 170 5.63 14.24 -11.31
CA ARG A 170 6.69 13.77 -10.38
C ARG A 170 7.11 12.32 -10.57
N GLY A 171 6.68 11.66 -11.66
CA GLY A 171 7.01 10.25 -11.91
C GLY A 171 6.32 9.25 -10.98
N LEU A 172 5.36 9.71 -10.17
CA LEU A 172 4.41 8.83 -9.51
C LEU A 172 3.25 8.64 -10.48
N VAL A 173 3.17 7.47 -11.08
CA VAL A 173 1.99 7.03 -11.81
C VAL A 173 0.74 7.46 -11.04
N THR A 174 0.01 8.45 -11.57
CA THR A 174 -1.40 8.61 -11.27
C THR A 174 -1.96 7.22 -11.41
N THR A 175 -2.63 6.68 -10.40
CA THR A 175 -3.43 5.47 -10.54
C THR A 175 -4.64 5.77 -11.44
N LEU A 176 -4.36 6.15 -12.68
CA LEU A 176 -5.13 5.86 -13.87
C LEU A 176 -4.74 4.47 -14.44
N GLU A 177 -3.82 3.73 -13.80
CA GLU A 177 -3.47 2.35 -14.19
C GLU A 177 -4.62 1.34 -13.97
N GLY A 178 -5.57 1.64 -13.07
CA GLY A 178 -6.75 0.79 -12.87
C GLY A 178 -7.85 0.99 -13.92
N CYS A 179 -7.79 2.07 -14.70
CA CYS A 179 -8.88 2.46 -15.60
C CYS A 179 -8.61 2.25 -17.10
N GLY A 180 -7.48 1.66 -17.47
CA GLY A 180 -7.15 1.33 -18.85
C GLY A 180 -7.07 2.54 -19.80
N TRP A 181 -7.08 3.76 -19.25
CA TRP A 181 -7.12 4.99 -20.02
C TRP A 181 -5.74 5.66 -19.96
N LYS A 182 -4.91 5.34 -20.96
CA LYS A 182 -3.72 6.13 -21.25
C LYS A 182 -4.20 7.43 -21.87
N VAL A 183 -4.19 8.52 -21.10
CA VAL A 183 -4.15 9.84 -21.72
C VAL A 183 -2.79 10.44 -21.57
N ASP A 184 -2.25 10.80 -22.73
CA ASP A 184 -0.91 11.31 -22.90
C ASP A 184 -0.66 12.60 -22.10
N ARG A 185 -1.72 13.30 -21.65
CA ARG A 185 -1.62 14.48 -20.78
C ARG A 185 -2.84 14.59 -19.84
N ALA A 186 -2.66 14.34 -18.54
CA ALA A 186 -3.66 14.57 -17.48
C ALA A 186 -4.29 15.99 -17.55
N HIS A 187 -3.54 16.95 -18.10
CA HIS A 187 -3.97 18.32 -18.34
C HIS A 187 -5.13 18.47 -19.36
N ASP A 188 -5.35 17.50 -20.27
CA ASP A 188 -6.42 17.59 -21.26
C ASP A 188 -7.77 17.06 -20.73
N VAL A 189 -7.74 16.20 -19.71
CA VAL A 189 -8.91 15.59 -19.05
C VAL A 189 -9.63 16.58 -18.13
N GLY A 190 -8.85 17.34 -17.37
CA GLY A 190 -9.37 18.28 -16.38
C GLY A 190 -9.59 19.69 -16.93
N ARG A 191 -9.22 19.97 -18.19
CA ARG A 191 -9.28 21.31 -18.78
C ARG A 191 -10.70 21.87 -18.77
N ASP A 192 -11.67 21.04 -19.12
CA ASP A 192 -13.08 21.43 -19.21
C ASP A 192 -13.66 21.78 -17.83
N PHE A 193 -13.24 21.03 -16.80
CA PHE A 193 -13.70 21.22 -15.41
C PHE A 193 -12.94 22.31 -14.66
N ARG A 194 -11.77 22.75 -15.15
CA ARG A 194 -10.98 23.83 -14.54
C ARG A 194 -11.75 25.16 -14.49
N GLY A 195 -12.59 25.41 -15.51
CA GLY A 195 -13.38 26.63 -15.62
C GLY A 195 -14.65 26.65 -14.77
N TYR A 196 -15.04 25.52 -14.16
CA TYR A 196 -16.28 25.44 -13.40
C TYR A 196 -16.12 26.06 -12.02
N SER A 197 -17.11 26.86 -11.64
CA SER A 197 -17.32 27.21 -10.23
C SER A 197 -17.74 25.96 -9.45
N LEU A 198 -17.49 25.94 -8.14
CA LEU A 198 -17.97 24.86 -7.26
C LEU A 198 -19.49 24.70 -7.32
N ARG A 199 -20.24 25.77 -7.63
CA ARG A 199 -21.70 25.72 -7.81
C ARG A 199 -22.10 25.01 -9.10
N GLU A 200 -21.41 25.25 -10.20
CA GLU A 200 -21.65 24.56 -11.48
C GLU A 200 -21.27 23.09 -11.37
N LEU A 201 -20.13 22.81 -10.74
CA LEU A 201 -19.71 21.44 -10.46
C LEU A 201 -20.74 20.71 -9.57
N ALA A 202 -21.28 21.38 -8.54
CA ALA A 202 -22.36 20.84 -7.72
C ALA A 202 -23.62 20.50 -8.53
N ARG A 203 -24.01 21.35 -9.50
CA ARG A 203 -25.14 21.08 -10.41
C ARG A 203 -24.88 19.85 -11.27
N GLU A 204 -23.68 19.74 -11.84
CA GLU A 204 -23.30 18.58 -12.64
C GLU A 204 -23.27 17.29 -11.82
N CYS A 205 -22.74 17.34 -10.59
CA CYS A 205 -22.79 16.20 -9.68
C CYS A 205 -24.23 15.78 -9.34
N LEU A 206 -25.14 16.73 -9.13
CA LEU A 206 -26.56 16.44 -8.88
C LEU A 206 -27.25 15.84 -10.12
N ARG A 207 -26.99 16.39 -11.32
CA ARG A 207 -27.51 15.87 -12.59
C ARG A 207 -27.06 14.43 -12.84
N LYS A 208 -25.77 14.15 -12.63
CA LYS A 208 -25.20 12.79 -12.76
C LYS A 208 -25.74 11.83 -11.69
N ALA A 209 -26.11 12.33 -10.51
CA ALA A 209 -26.77 11.55 -9.47
C ALA A 209 -28.29 11.37 -9.69
N GLY A 210 -28.86 11.92 -10.77
CA GLY A 210 -30.30 11.86 -11.05
C GLY A 210 -31.16 12.71 -10.10
N GLN A 211 -30.55 13.68 -9.41
CA GLN A 211 -31.20 14.55 -8.43
C GLN A 211 -31.51 15.93 -9.03
N SER A 212 -32.48 16.64 -8.43
CA SER A 212 -32.86 17.99 -8.88
C SER A 212 -31.73 19.00 -8.63
N ALA A 213 -31.25 19.64 -9.71
CA ALA A 213 -30.25 20.70 -9.67
C ALA A 213 -30.85 22.14 -9.65
N GLY A 214 -32.18 22.24 -9.53
CA GLY A 214 -32.92 23.50 -9.45
C GLY A 214 -33.18 23.93 -8.00
N GLY A 215 -33.60 25.19 -7.81
CA GLY A 215 -33.91 25.77 -6.49
C GLY A 215 -32.89 26.81 -6.03
N ASP A 216 -33.01 27.20 -4.76
CA ASP A 216 -32.10 28.15 -4.12
C ASP A 216 -30.65 27.60 -4.09
N PRO A 217 -29.61 28.41 -4.38
CA PRO A 217 -28.24 27.94 -4.38
C PRO A 217 -27.79 27.28 -3.07
N MET A 218 -28.30 27.75 -1.92
CA MET A 218 -27.94 27.18 -0.61
C MET A 218 -28.50 25.77 -0.45
N GLU A 219 -29.76 25.56 -0.81
CA GLU A 219 -30.42 24.25 -0.76
C GLU A 219 -29.83 23.26 -1.75
N MET A 220 -29.51 23.73 -2.97
CA MET A 220 -28.85 22.94 -4.00
C MET A 220 -27.49 22.42 -3.52
N ILE A 221 -26.63 23.28 -2.97
CA ILE A 221 -25.31 22.87 -2.49
C ILE A 221 -25.42 21.97 -1.25
N GLY A 222 -26.37 22.24 -0.35
CA GLY A 222 -26.66 21.36 0.77
C GLY A 222 -26.95 19.92 0.32
N ARG A 223 -27.81 19.76 -0.69
CA ARG A 223 -28.11 18.44 -1.29
C ARG A 223 -26.92 17.83 -2.03
N ALA A 224 -26.15 18.64 -2.76
CA ALA A 224 -24.97 18.16 -3.47
C ALA A 224 -23.92 17.59 -2.51
N MET A 225 -23.70 18.21 -1.35
CA MET A 225 -22.75 17.75 -0.34
C MET A 225 -23.16 16.45 0.34
N THR A 226 -24.46 16.12 0.39
CA THR A 226 -24.96 14.92 1.07
C THR A 226 -25.25 13.74 0.15
N VAL A 227 -25.78 13.99 -1.06
CA VAL A 227 -26.31 12.94 -1.96
C VAL A 227 -25.44 12.73 -3.20
N SER A 228 -24.56 13.69 -3.53
CA SER A 228 -23.77 13.66 -4.76
C SER A 228 -22.27 13.42 -4.54
N ASP A 229 -21.53 13.30 -5.64
CA ASP A 229 -20.08 13.11 -5.65
C ASP A 229 -19.27 14.34 -5.23
N LEU A 230 -19.90 15.50 -5.04
CA LEU A 230 -19.20 16.73 -4.66
C LEU A 230 -18.37 16.57 -3.38
N SER A 231 -18.91 15.90 -2.36
CA SER A 231 -18.19 15.64 -1.11
C SER A 231 -16.94 14.77 -1.31
N VAL A 232 -17.02 13.78 -2.22
CA VAL A 232 -15.88 12.91 -2.57
C VAL A 232 -14.83 13.71 -3.32
N LEU A 233 -15.22 14.54 -4.29
CA LEU A 233 -14.30 15.41 -5.03
C LEU A 233 -13.55 16.36 -4.09
N MET A 234 -14.27 17.01 -3.17
CA MET A 234 -13.66 17.91 -2.19
C MET A 234 -12.74 17.18 -1.22
N SER A 235 -13.09 15.95 -0.83
CA SER A 235 -12.22 15.11 0.00
C SER A 235 -10.94 14.71 -0.72
N ASN A 236 -10.99 14.45 -2.03
CA ASN A 236 -9.80 14.16 -2.84
C ASN A 236 -8.89 15.38 -2.97
N VAL A 237 -9.44 16.58 -3.14
CA VAL A 237 -8.68 17.84 -3.11
C VAL A 237 -8.03 18.08 -1.76
N ALA A 238 -8.78 17.91 -0.67
CA ALA A 238 -8.26 18.04 0.68
C ALA A 238 -7.11 17.03 0.95
N ASN A 239 -7.29 15.77 0.56
CA ASN A 239 -6.24 14.74 0.67
C ASN A 239 -4.98 15.11 -0.11
N LYS A 240 -5.13 15.53 -1.37
CA LYS A 240 -3.99 15.90 -2.22
C LYS A 240 -3.24 17.10 -1.66
N ALA A 241 -3.97 18.14 -1.24
CA ALA A 241 -3.39 19.33 -0.61
C ALA A 241 -2.66 18.99 0.71
N LEU A 242 -3.26 18.12 1.52
CA LEU A 242 -2.67 17.64 2.77
C LEU A 242 -1.34 16.93 2.51
N PHE A 243 -1.28 16.01 1.55
CA PHE A 243 -0.04 15.28 1.25
C PHE A 243 1.01 16.16 0.60
N GLU A 244 0.62 17.14 -0.21
CA GLU A 244 1.57 18.10 -0.76
C GLU A 244 2.19 18.96 0.35
N GLY A 245 1.39 19.48 1.28
CA GLY A 245 1.89 20.22 2.44
C GLY A 245 2.73 19.36 3.40
N TYR A 246 2.40 18.07 3.51
CA TYR A 246 3.22 17.13 4.28
C TYR A 246 4.58 16.88 3.61
N ALA A 247 4.61 16.79 2.28
CA ALA A 247 5.84 16.56 1.51
C ALA A 247 6.71 17.81 1.35
N SER A 248 6.13 19.02 1.38
CA SER A 248 6.86 20.28 1.30
C SER A 248 7.58 20.66 2.59
N ALA A 249 7.21 20.04 3.71
CA ALA A 249 7.82 20.28 5.00
C ALA A 249 9.18 19.57 5.10
N ASP A 250 10.25 20.32 4.83
CA ASP A 250 11.63 19.88 4.99
C ASP A 250 11.98 19.74 6.48
N GLU A 251 11.98 18.51 6.98
CA GLU A 251 12.29 18.19 8.37
C GLU A 251 13.71 17.62 8.53
N THR A 252 14.41 18.08 9.57
CA THR A 252 15.82 17.72 9.79
C THR A 252 16.00 16.48 10.67
N TRP A 253 14.95 16.02 11.36
CA TRP A 253 15.04 14.88 12.27
C TRP A 253 15.40 13.57 11.56
N GLU A 254 15.01 13.41 10.29
CA GLU A 254 15.32 12.22 9.49
C GLU A 254 16.84 12.02 9.30
N ILE A 255 17.62 13.10 9.45
CA ILE A 255 19.08 13.07 9.33
C ILE A 255 19.70 12.21 10.42
N TRP A 256 19.18 12.21 11.64
CA TRP A 256 19.85 11.60 12.80
C TRP A 256 18.99 10.58 13.55
N ALA A 257 17.67 10.75 13.56
CA ALA A 257 16.76 9.84 14.24
C ALA A 257 16.32 8.67 13.34
N ASP A 258 15.98 7.54 13.95
CA ASP A 258 15.50 6.35 13.27
C ASP A 258 13.97 6.35 13.15
N GLY A 259 13.45 6.54 11.94
CA GLY A 259 12.01 6.55 11.64
C GLY A 259 11.40 5.17 11.32
N SER A 260 12.13 4.07 11.52
CA SER A 260 11.69 2.71 11.14
C SER A 260 10.84 2.00 12.21
N GLY A 261 10.62 2.61 13.37
CA GLY A 261 9.85 2.00 14.45
C GLY A 261 8.37 1.83 14.07
N SER A 262 7.85 0.63 14.30
CA SER A 262 6.44 0.30 14.08
C SER A 262 5.87 -0.38 15.31
N VAL A 263 4.60 -0.08 15.61
CA VAL A 263 3.87 -0.60 16.75
C VAL A 263 2.46 -0.99 16.32
N PRO A 264 1.94 -2.16 16.73
CA PRO A 264 0.60 -2.60 16.34
C PRO A 264 -0.54 -1.92 17.11
N ASP A 265 -0.30 -1.44 18.33
CA ASP A 265 -1.36 -0.93 19.21
C ASP A 265 -0.94 0.27 20.09
N PHE A 266 -1.90 0.90 20.76
CA PHE A 266 -1.66 2.04 21.67
C PHE A 266 -1.23 1.61 23.08
N LYS A 267 -0.96 0.32 23.29
CA LYS A 267 -0.54 -0.15 24.61
C LYS A 267 0.90 0.29 24.87
N GLN A 268 1.23 0.28 26.15
CA GLN A 268 2.59 0.51 26.57
C GLN A 268 3.47 -0.63 26.05
N ASN A 269 4.44 -0.28 25.20
CA ASN A 269 5.37 -1.22 24.60
C ASN A 269 6.75 -1.11 25.21
N THR A 270 7.50 -2.20 25.11
CA THR A 270 8.85 -2.28 25.64
C THR A 270 9.84 -2.42 24.51
N LEU A 271 10.88 -1.59 24.53
CA LEU A 271 12.02 -1.68 23.63
C LEU A 271 13.08 -2.51 24.34
N ALA A 272 13.14 -3.80 24.01
CA ALA A 272 14.16 -4.69 24.53
C ALA A 272 15.50 -4.41 23.84
N MET A 273 16.52 -4.16 24.65
CA MET A 273 17.91 -4.10 24.25
C MET A 273 18.63 -5.29 24.90
N VAL A 274 19.18 -6.15 24.05
CA VAL A 274 20.01 -7.27 24.49
C VAL A 274 21.43 -6.74 24.69
N SER A 275 22.08 -7.13 25.78
CA SER A 275 23.48 -6.77 25.99
C SER A 275 24.38 -7.42 24.95
N GLU A 276 25.58 -6.87 24.82
CA GLU A 276 26.69 -7.54 24.17
C GLU A 276 26.95 -8.92 24.80
N PHE A 277 27.51 -9.83 23.99
CA PHE A 277 27.90 -11.15 24.43
C PHE A 277 29.12 -11.06 25.35
N ASP A 278 29.26 -12.01 26.29
CA ASP A 278 30.44 -12.04 27.15
C ASP A 278 31.71 -12.25 26.31
N ASP A 279 32.84 -11.76 26.81
CA ASP A 279 34.12 -11.94 26.13
C ASP A 279 34.44 -13.43 25.93
N LEU A 280 35.19 -13.73 24.86
CA LEU A 280 35.65 -15.08 24.60
C LEU A 280 36.73 -15.45 25.62
N ASP A 281 36.46 -16.48 26.42
CA ASP A 281 37.44 -17.07 27.31
C ASP A 281 38.56 -17.74 26.49
N GLU A 282 39.82 -17.54 26.91
CA GLU A 282 40.95 -18.29 26.36
C GLU A 282 40.81 -19.77 26.76
N ILE A 283 40.63 -20.63 25.76
CA ILE A 283 40.50 -22.08 25.96
C ILE A 283 41.90 -22.66 26.05
N LYS A 284 42.28 -23.14 27.23
CA LYS A 284 43.48 -23.96 27.40
C LYS A 284 43.18 -25.37 26.87
N ASN A 285 44.20 -26.04 26.32
CA ASN A 285 44.14 -27.32 25.59
C ASN A 285 43.33 -28.46 26.25
N ASP A 286 42.93 -28.34 27.52
CA ASP A 286 42.19 -29.37 28.28
C ASP A 286 40.96 -28.80 29.03
N SER A 287 40.46 -27.62 28.62
CA SER A 287 39.30 -26.97 29.21
C SER A 287 38.13 -26.87 28.22
N GLY A 288 36.90 -27.11 28.71
CA GLY A 288 35.69 -27.01 27.90
C GLY A 288 35.19 -25.57 27.70
N TYR A 289 34.41 -25.34 26.65
CA TYR A 289 33.75 -24.07 26.37
C TYR A 289 32.76 -23.71 27.50
N LYS A 290 32.78 -22.46 27.96
CA LYS A 290 31.74 -21.94 28.88
C LYS A 290 30.62 -21.29 28.09
N TYR A 291 29.40 -21.39 28.63
CA TYR A 291 28.26 -20.64 28.10
C TYR A 291 28.42 -19.15 28.42
N GLY A 292 28.45 -18.31 27.39
CA GLY A 292 28.38 -16.86 27.56
C GLY A 292 26.99 -16.43 28.01
N ASP A 293 26.94 -15.45 28.91
CA ASP A 293 25.69 -14.90 29.45
C ASP A 293 25.31 -13.58 28.75
N ARG A 294 24.01 -13.30 28.61
CA ARG A 294 23.49 -12.02 28.07
C ARG A 294 22.46 -11.46 29.04
N SER A 295 22.56 -10.16 29.31
CA SER A 295 21.57 -9.44 30.11
C SER A 295 20.66 -8.62 29.20
N ASP A 296 19.36 -8.73 29.40
CA ASP A 296 18.39 -7.91 28.67
C ASP A 296 18.03 -6.67 29.48
N THR A 297 17.70 -5.59 28.79
CA THR A 297 17.06 -4.48 29.46
C THR A 297 16.05 -3.78 28.57
N LYS A 298 15.06 -3.14 29.18
CA LYS A 298 13.89 -2.62 28.48
C LYS A 298 13.69 -1.14 28.77
N GLU A 299 13.43 -0.39 27.71
CA GLU A 299 12.84 0.95 27.79
C GLU A 299 11.35 0.87 27.51
N VAL A 300 10.58 1.80 28.07
CA VAL A 300 9.12 1.78 27.95
C VAL A 300 8.65 3.01 27.19
N TYR A 301 7.72 2.82 26.25
CA TYR A 301 7.18 3.88 25.41
C TYR A 301 5.72 3.62 25.03
N GLN A 302 5.00 4.68 24.66
CA GLN A 302 3.59 4.60 24.28
C GLN A 302 3.30 5.63 23.18
N ILE A 303 2.56 5.21 22.16
CA ILE A 303 2.11 6.07 21.07
C ILE A 303 0.99 6.99 21.53
N ALA A 304 1.03 8.24 21.06
CA ALA A 304 -0.04 9.21 21.21
C ALA A 304 -0.59 9.62 19.84
N THR A 305 -1.89 9.88 19.78
CA THR A 305 -2.56 10.43 18.61
C THR A 305 -2.53 11.96 18.67
N PHE A 306 -2.02 12.59 17.62
CA PHE A 306 -2.10 14.03 17.42
C PHE A 306 -3.03 14.33 16.27
N GLY A 307 -3.96 15.26 16.43
CA GLY A 307 -4.86 15.64 15.35
C GLY A 307 -5.63 16.91 15.61
N LYS A 308 -6.13 17.50 14.52
CA LYS A 308 -7.02 18.66 14.53
C LYS A 308 -8.12 18.47 13.49
N MET A 309 -9.25 19.13 13.73
CA MET A 309 -10.39 19.14 12.83
C MET A 309 -10.47 20.48 12.09
N ALA A 310 -10.86 20.44 10.82
CA ALA A 310 -11.31 21.59 10.04
C ALA A 310 -12.65 21.27 9.38
N ALA A 311 -13.50 22.26 9.25
CA ALA A 311 -14.79 22.11 8.60
C ALA A 311 -14.83 22.88 7.29
N ILE A 312 -15.38 22.26 6.25
CA ILE A 312 -15.74 22.96 5.02
C ILE A 312 -17.23 23.31 5.12
N THR A 313 -17.51 24.61 5.18
CA THR A 313 -18.89 25.11 5.31
C THR A 313 -19.54 25.28 3.93
N ARG A 314 -20.88 25.25 3.88
CA ARG A 314 -21.64 25.62 2.66
C ARG A 314 -21.28 27.02 2.13
N THR A 315 -20.94 27.96 3.02
CA THR A 315 -20.56 29.32 2.62
C THR A 315 -19.27 29.35 1.82
N THR A 316 -18.28 28.53 2.19
CA THR A 316 -17.02 28.36 1.46
C THR A 316 -17.26 27.83 0.04
N VAL A 317 -18.20 26.88 -0.11
CA VAL A 317 -18.58 26.33 -1.43
C VAL A 317 -19.33 27.36 -2.28
N ILE A 318 -20.20 28.17 -1.67
CA ILE A 318 -20.92 29.24 -2.37
C ILE A 318 -19.96 30.33 -2.83
N ASN A 319 -19.02 30.74 -1.98
CA ASN A 319 -18.04 31.77 -2.29
C ASN A 319 -16.97 31.28 -3.28
N ASP A 320 -16.92 29.98 -3.56
CA ASP A 320 -15.99 29.37 -4.49
C ASP A 320 -14.51 29.51 -4.04
N ASP A 321 -14.31 29.53 -2.72
CA ASP A 321 -13.02 29.73 -2.03
C ASP A 321 -12.18 28.44 -1.99
N LEU A 322 -12.02 27.80 -3.16
CA LEU A 322 -11.33 26.52 -3.29
C LEU A 322 -9.83 26.62 -2.93
N MET A 323 -9.18 27.75 -3.28
CA MET A 323 -7.77 27.97 -2.98
C MET A 323 -7.52 28.11 -1.48
N ALA A 324 -8.32 28.92 -0.79
CA ALA A 324 -8.22 29.07 0.67
C ALA A 324 -8.46 27.73 1.40
N MET A 325 -9.35 26.89 0.87
CA MET A 325 -9.55 25.53 1.36
C MET A 325 -8.31 24.66 1.15
N ALA A 326 -7.71 24.67 -0.05
CA ALA A 326 -6.49 23.92 -0.33
C ALA A 326 -5.32 24.37 0.57
N ASP A 327 -5.13 25.68 0.73
CA ASP A 327 -4.10 26.27 1.60
C ASP A 327 -4.27 25.84 3.06
N MET A 328 -5.52 25.80 3.55
CA MET A 328 -5.83 25.31 4.89
C MET A 328 -5.35 23.86 5.07
N TYR A 329 -5.68 22.95 4.15
CA TYR A 329 -5.26 21.55 4.24
C TYR A 329 -3.76 21.37 4.02
N MET A 330 -3.13 22.17 3.16
CA MET A 330 -1.68 22.19 3.00
C MET A 330 -1.00 22.56 4.33
N SER A 331 -1.48 23.62 5.00
CA SER A 331 -0.97 24.01 6.32
C SER A 331 -1.16 22.92 7.38
N MET A 332 -2.24 22.13 7.29
CA MET A 332 -2.46 20.97 8.16
C MET A 332 -1.46 19.85 7.89
N GLY A 333 -1.09 19.64 6.62
CA GLY A 333 -0.07 18.68 6.21
C GLY A 333 1.30 19.08 6.76
N GLU A 334 1.67 20.35 6.61
CA GLU A 334 2.89 20.91 7.19
C GLU A 334 2.90 20.78 8.71
N ALA A 335 1.79 21.10 9.38
CA ALA A 335 1.67 20.97 10.82
C ALA A 335 1.83 19.51 11.30
N ALA A 336 1.32 18.54 10.53
CA ALA A 336 1.51 17.12 10.83
C ALA A 336 2.99 16.71 10.71
N SER A 337 3.69 17.12 9.65
CA SER A 337 5.13 16.87 9.50
C SER A 337 5.93 17.54 10.63
N ARG A 338 5.63 18.81 10.93
CA ARG A 338 6.23 19.55 12.03
C ARG A 338 6.05 18.86 13.37
N LYS A 339 4.88 18.24 13.60
CA LYS A 339 4.62 17.53 14.85
C LYS A 339 5.51 16.30 15.02
N ILE A 340 5.86 15.61 13.94
CA ILE A 340 6.83 14.49 13.99
C ILE A 340 8.20 15.02 14.42
N GLY A 341 8.63 16.15 13.83
CA GLY A 341 9.86 16.85 14.23
C GLY A 341 9.85 17.25 15.70
N ASP A 342 8.75 17.85 16.18
CA ASP A 342 8.58 18.22 17.59
C ASP A 342 8.73 17.01 18.52
N VAL A 343 8.20 15.85 18.12
CA VAL A 343 8.29 14.61 18.91
C VAL A 343 9.73 14.08 18.91
N ALA A 344 10.45 14.15 17.80
CA ALA A 344 11.85 13.73 17.72
C ALA A 344 12.78 14.61 18.56
N TYR A 345 12.71 15.93 18.37
CA TYR A 345 13.53 16.90 19.11
C TYR A 345 13.10 17.01 20.57
N GLY A 346 11.81 16.80 20.86
CA GLY A 346 11.27 16.72 22.21
C GLY A 346 11.97 15.67 23.07
N VAL A 347 12.46 14.57 22.49
CA VAL A 347 13.25 13.57 23.24
C VAL A 347 14.56 14.17 23.77
N LEU A 348 15.23 15.01 22.99
CA LEU A 348 16.49 15.66 23.37
C LEU A 348 16.29 16.79 24.36
N THR A 349 15.25 17.62 24.15
CA THR A 349 15.00 18.82 24.96
C THR A 349 14.30 18.51 26.27
N ALA A 350 13.34 17.57 26.30
CA ALA A 350 12.65 17.19 27.52
C ALA A 350 13.57 16.50 28.55
N ASN A 351 14.67 15.90 28.07
CA ASN A 351 15.65 15.20 28.90
C ASN A 351 15.01 14.24 29.92
N ALA A 352 14.00 13.49 29.47
CA ALA A 352 13.17 12.66 30.34
C ALA A 352 13.99 11.55 31.02
N ALA A 353 13.53 11.11 32.20
CA ALA A 353 14.13 9.99 32.89
C ALA A 353 14.05 8.70 32.05
N MET A 354 15.17 8.00 31.95
CA MET A 354 15.26 6.66 31.40
C MET A 354 14.89 5.62 32.47
N ARG A 355 14.94 4.34 32.12
CA ARG A 355 14.52 3.25 33.03
C ARG A 355 15.22 3.22 34.39
N ASP A 356 16.41 3.79 34.49
CA ASP A 356 17.22 3.82 35.71
C ASP A 356 16.88 5.01 36.62
N GLY A 357 15.86 5.79 36.24
CA GLY A 357 15.40 6.97 36.97
C GLY A 357 16.24 8.22 36.71
N LYS A 358 17.28 8.13 35.88
CA LYS A 358 18.16 9.26 35.55
C LYS A 358 17.77 9.87 34.23
N ALA A 359 17.93 11.19 34.12
CA ALA A 359 17.67 11.93 32.89
C ALA A 359 18.54 11.41 31.73
N LEU A 360 18.05 11.48 30.49
CA LEU A 360 18.77 11.05 29.28
C LEU A 360 20.22 11.56 29.28
N PHE A 361 20.42 12.85 29.52
CA PHE A 361 21.70 13.51 29.70
C PHE A 361 21.97 13.73 31.20
N HIS A 362 22.94 12.98 31.74
CA HIS A 362 23.29 13.01 33.14
C HIS A 362 24.79 12.70 33.35
N ALA A 363 25.39 13.21 34.43
CA ALA A 363 26.81 12.99 34.71
C ALA A 363 27.14 11.49 34.87
N ASP A 364 26.25 10.73 35.51
CA ASP A 364 26.41 9.28 35.69
C ASP A 364 26.31 8.47 34.39
N HIS A 365 25.62 9.02 33.37
CA HIS A 365 25.58 8.44 32.03
C HIS A 365 26.85 8.73 31.23
N LYS A 366 27.73 9.61 31.76
CA LYS A 366 28.97 10.04 31.10
C LYS A 366 28.72 10.56 29.69
N ASN A 367 27.62 11.27 29.51
CA ASN A 367 27.19 11.84 28.23
C ASN A 367 26.96 13.36 28.27
N LEU A 368 27.50 14.01 29.30
CA LEU A 368 27.59 15.45 29.41
C LEU A 368 29.05 15.87 29.18
N GLY A 369 29.27 16.68 28.15
CA GLY A 369 30.55 17.35 27.90
C GLY A 369 30.72 18.59 28.77
N THR A 370 31.97 19.04 28.90
CA THR A 370 32.28 20.28 29.62
C THR A 370 31.73 21.48 28.84
N PRO A 371 30.96 22.39 29.45
CA PRO A 371 30.42 23.57 28.78
C PRO A 371 31.53 24.38 28.10
N GLY A 372 31.37 24.66 26.82
CA GLY A 372 32.33 25.43 26.04
C GLY A 372 31.85 25.68 24.62
N ALA A 373 32.42 26.69 23.97
CA ALA A 373 32.18 26.95 22.55
C ALA A 373 32.65 25.78 21.68
N LEU A 374 32.01 25.61 20.52
CA LEU A 374 32.38 24.55 19.58
C LEU A 374 33.85 24.71 19.15
N GLY A 375 34.64 23.66 19.38
CA GLY A 375 36.06 23.65 19.09
C GLY A 375 36.67 22.26 19.20
N GLU A 376 37.94 22.12 18.79
CA GLU A 376 38.67 20.85 18.77
C GLU A 376 38.59 20.09 20.11
N ALA A 377 38.82 20.80 21.22
CA ALA A 377 38.80 20.20 22.56
C ALA A 377 37.42 19.63 22.94
N THR A 378 36.35 20.38 22.68
CA THR A 378 34.98 19.94 23.00
C THR A 378 34.51 18.77 22.13
N ILE A 379 34.93 18.72 20.86
CA ILE A 379 34.63 17.60 19.96
C ILE A 379 35.42 16.36 20.36
N ALA A 380 36.71 16.52 20.67
CA ALA A 380 37.55 15.42 21.15
C ALA A 380 37.00 14.84 22.46
N GLU A 381 36.51 15.69 23.37
CA GLU A 381 35.82 15.27 24.59
C GLU A 381 34.55 14.48 24.26
N ALA A 382 33.69 14.97 23.36
CA ALA A 382 32.46 14.27 22.99
C ALA A 382 32.75 12.89 22.36
N ILE A 383 33.74 12.79 21.48
CA ILE A 383 34.20 11.52 20.89
C ILE A 383 34.72 10.59 21.98
N LYS A 384 35.50 11.10 22.95
CA LYS A 384 36.00 10.32 24.08
C LYS A 384 34.85 9.82 24.96
N LEU A 385 33.87 10.66 25.26
CA LEU A 385 32.71 10.28 26.07
C LEU A 385 31.92 9.15 25.40
N ALA A 386 31.64 9.25 24.09
CA ALA A 386 30.95 8.22 23.33
C ALA A 386 31.80 6.93 23.17
N GLY A 387 33.10 7.06 22.91
CA GLY A 387 34.01 5.93 22.73
C GLY A 387 34.23 5.11 24.02
N LEU A 388 34.26 5.79 25.17
CA LEU A 388 34.43 5.17 26.49
C LEU A 388 33.12 4.67 27.12
N GLN A 389 32.00 4.78 26.41
CA GLN A 389 30.76 4.18 26.87
C GLN A 389 30.91 2.67 27.00
N LYS A 390 30.41 2.13 28.11
CA LYS A 390 30.53 0.70 28.39
C LYS A 390 29.25 -0.07 28.04
N GLY A 391 29.40 -1.34 27.72
CA GLY A 391 28.26 -2.27 27.56
C GLY A 391 27.38 -2.34 28.82
N LEU A 392 26.20 -2.95 28.72
CA LEU A 392 25.27 -3.13 29.86
C LEU A 392 25.94 -3.77 31.08
N LYS A 393 26.91 -4.67 30.87
CA LYS A 393 27.68 -5.35 31.93
C LYS A 393 28.90 -4.56 32.43
N ALA A 394 29.12 -3.35 31.93
CA ALA A 394 30.25 -2.47 32.28
C ALA A 394 31.68 -3.05 32.05
N LYS A 395 31.79 -4.17 31.32
CA LYS A 395 33.06 -4.86 31.05
C LYS A 395 33.79 -4.31 29.81
N GLN A 396 33.09 -4.21 28.67
CA GLN A 396 33.67 -3.79 27.39
C GLN A 396 33.36 -2.31 27.09
N ALA A 397 34.30 -1.62 26.45
CA ALA A 397 34.06 -0.31 25.84
C ALA A 397 33.47 -0.49 24.45
N LEU A 398 32.36 0.20 24.17
CA LEU A 398 31.57 0.03 22.94
C LEU A 398 32.15 0.75 21.72
N ASN A 399 33.16 1.61 21.93
CA ASN A 399 33.81 2.39 20.88
C ASN A 399 32.82 3.01 19.88
N ILE A 400 31.78 3.67 20.40
CA ILE A 400 30.70 4.21 19.56
C ILE A 400 31.24 5.41 18.78
N SER A 401 31.14 5.36 17.45
CA SER A 401 31.49 6.48 16.58
C SER A 401 30.32 7.45 16.46
N LEU A 402 30.58 8.72 16.74
CA LEU A 402 29.63 9.81 16.50
C LEU A 402 29.59 10.13 15.00
N GLN A 403 28.39 10.27 14.44
CA GLN A 403 28.15 10.49 13.00
C GLN A 403 27.37 11.77 12.71
N TYR A 404 26.54 12.21 13.66
CA TYR A 404 25.66 13.36 13.48
C TYR A 404 25.99 14.45 14.49
N PHE A 405 25.93 15.69 14.02
CA PHE A 405 26.00 16.89 14.84
C PHE A 405 24.65 17.59 14.77
N ILE A 406 24.05 17.85 15.93
CA ILE A 406 22.72 18.41 16.06
C ILE A 406 22.82 19.69 16.87
N ALA A 407 22.31 20.79 16.33
CA ALA A 407 22.55 22.11 16.89
C ALA A 407 21.36 23.07 16.68
N PRO A 408 21.22 24.09 17.55
CA PRO A 408 20.32 25.21 17.32
C PRO A 408 20.74 26.03 16.10
N LYS A 409 19.81 26.77 15.50
CA LYS A 409 20.10 27.69 14.38
C LYS A 409 21.00 28.84 14.82
N SER A 410 20.97 29.25 16.10
CA SER A 410 21.84 30.31 16.64
C SER A 410 23.33 30.04 16.47
N ILE A 411 23.76 28.77 16.53
CA ILE A 411 25.19 28.39 16.41
C ILE A 411 25.57 27.94 15.00
N GLU A 412 24.62 27.84 14.06
CA GLU A 412 24.84 27.34 12.70
C GLU A 412 25.98 28.07 11.99
N GLY A 413 26.01 29.40 12.05
CA GLY A 413 27.08 30.19 11.43
C GLY A 413 28.47 29.86 11.98
N SER A 414 28.61 29.80 13.30
CA SER A 414 29.88 29.44 13.96
C SER A 414 30.29 27.99 13.69
N ALA A 415 29.31 27.08 13.64
CA ALA A 415 29.54 25.67 13.40
C ALA A 415 29.97 25.40 11.96
N GLU A 416 29.30 25.99 10.97
CA GLU A 416 29.70 25.85 9.56
C GLU A 416 31.07 26.48 9.30
N ILE A 417 31.40 27.62 9.91
CA ILE A 417 32.76 28.19 9.80
C ILE A 417 33.79 27.20 10.35
N PHE A 418 33.52 26.60 11.52
CA PHE A 418 34.40 25.60 12.10
C PHE A 418 34.55 24.38 11.19
N PHE A 419 33.45 23.76 10.72
CA PHE A 419 33.50 22.56 9.90
C PHE A 419 34.01 22.80 8.47
N ALA A 420 33.81 24.00 7.90
CA ALA A 420 34.33 24.36 6.59
C ALA A 420 35.81 24.76 6.64
N SER A 421 36.31 25.18 7.81
CA SER A 421 37.72 25.54 7.96
C SER A 421 38.62 24.31 7.83
N ASN A 422 39.59 24.39 6.91
CA ASN A 422 40.65 23.39 6.78
C ASN A 422 41.79 23.61 7.78
N GLN A 423 41.87 24.80 8.37
CA GLN A 423 42.92 25.21 9.30
C GLN A 423 42.31 26.04 10.44
N PHE A 424 42.82 25.87 11.65
CA PHE A 424 42.39 26.67 12.79
C PHE A 424 43.02 28.07 12.74
N SER A 425 42.21 29.11 12.94
CA SER A 425 42.68 30.49 13.06
C SER A 425 42.48 30.95 14.50
N ALA A 426 43.47 30.67 15.36
CA ALA A 426 43.68 31.40 16.63
C ALA A 426 45.09 31.14 17.20
N ASP A 427 45.75 32.26 17.51
CA ASP A 427 46.93 32.50 18.35
C ASP A 427 48.30 31.91 17.97
N ASP A 428 49.15 32.80 17.42
CA ASP A 428 50.63 32.92 17.42
C ASP A 428 51.55 31.69 17.25
N LYS A 429 51.02 30.48 17.07
CA LYS A 429 51.77 29.25 16.72
C LYS A 429 51.00 28.31 15.76
N GLY A 430 49.84 28.71 15.26
CA GLY A 430 48.81 27.77 14.80
C GLY A 430 48.32 27.82 13.36
N SER A 431 48.79 28.74 12.49
CA SER A 431 48.23 28.90 11.13
C SER A 431 48.51 27.71 10.17
N THR A 432 49.05 26.61 10.66
CA THR A 432 49.34 25.37 9.92
C THR A 432 48.67 24.12 10.54
N ARG A 433 47.88 24.26 11.61
CA ARG A 433 47.16 23.11 12.19
C ARG A 433 45.92 22.80 11.37
N THR A 434 45.97 21.67 10.65
CA THR A 434 44.83 21.15 9.89
C THR A 434 43.67 20.79 10.81
N ASN A 435 42.47 21.20 10.44
CA ASN A 435 41.25 20.79 11.12
C ASN A 435 40.91 19.34 10.78
N ILE A 436 41.20 18.44 11.72
CA ILE A 436 40.89 17.00 11.60
C ILE A 436 39.38 16.68 11.60
N TYR A 437 38.56 17.62 12.04
CA TYR A 437 37.11 17.49 12.12
C TYR A 437 36.37 18.23 11.01
N GLY A 438 37.11 18.87 10.09
CA GLY A 438 36.55 19.59 8.96
C GLY A 438 35.85 18.68 7.95
N GLY A 439 35.06 19.28 7.07
CA GLY A 439 34.37 18.63 5.97
C GLY A 439 33.08 17.90 6.37
N THR A 440 32.90 16.68 5.84
CA THR A 440 31.67 15.90 5.94
C THR A 440 31.72 14.78 7.00
N ARG A 441 32.70 14.84 7.91
CA ARG A 441 32.84 13.82 8.97
C ARG A 441 31.57 13.65 9.81
N PHE A 442 30.91 14.76 10.11
CA PHE A 442 29.60 14.77 10.78
C PHE A 442 28.54 15.27 9.81
N GLN A 443 27.43 14.54 9.70
CA GLN A 443 26.25 15.06 9.05
C GLN A 443 25.52 15.99 10.02
N ARG A 444 25.22 17.20 9.57
CA ARG A 444 24.80 18.30 10.42
C ARG A 444 23.30 18.53 10.28
N ALA A 445 22.61 18.67 11.40
CA ALA A 445 21.20 18.99 11.48
C ALA A 445 21.03 20.24 12.36
N TYR A 446 20.55 21.33 11.78
CA TYR A 446 20.25 22.57 12.49
C TYR A 446 18.76 22.79 12.55
N ASP A 447 18.21 22.96 13.73
CA ASP A 447 16.77 23.10 13.92
C ASP A 447 16.42 24.22 14.91
N ALA A 448 15.43 25.03 14.55
CA ALA A 448 14.99 26.17 15.34
C ALA A 448 14.30 25.76 16.65
N ARG A 449 13.74 24.54 16.74
CA ARG A 449 13.11 24.02 17.97
C ARG A 449 14.12 23.87 19.11
N LEU A 450 15.41 23.71 18.77
CA LEU A 450 16.46 23.62 19.77
C LEU A 450 16.80 25.00 20.35
N ASP A 451 16.63 26.09 19.59
CA ASP A 451 16.83 27.46 20.07
C ASP A 451 15.84 27.81 21.20
N GLU A 452 14.60 27.33 21.12
CA GLU A 452 13.60 27.53 22.17
C GLU A 452 14.00 26.87 23.50
N ALA A 453 14.73 25.75 23.45
CA ALA A 453 15.20 25.04 24.63
C ALA A 453 16.52 25.63 25.16
N SER A 454 17.50 25.84 24.28
CA SER A 454 18.77 26.48 24.62
C SER A 454 19.49 26.91 23.33
N PRO A 455 19.81 28.21 23.16
CA PRO A 455 20.48 28.71 21.96
C PRO A 455 21.96 28.31 21.89
N THR A 456 22.55 27.81 22.99
CA THR A 456 23.96 27.47 23.07
C THR A 456 24.22 25.96 23.10
N ALA A 457 23.26 25.16 23.57
CA ALA A 457 23.48 23.73 23.75
C ALA A 457 23.52 22.99 22.41
N TYR A 458 24.48 22.10 22.24
CA TYR A 458 24.62 21.26 21.06
C TYR A 458 24.79 19.80 21.42
N TYR A 459 24.47 18.93 20.47
CA TYR A 459 24.40 17.50 20.67
C TYR A 459 25.18 16.74 19.60
N PHE A 460 25.75 15.62 19.99
CA PHE A 460 26.28 14.63 19.06
C PHE A 460 25.48 13.34 19.17
N ALA A 461 25.27 12.72 18.01
CA ALA A 461 24.57 11.46 17.90
C ALA A 461 25.43 10.42 17.15
N GLY A 462 25.42 9.20 17.65
CA GLY A 462 25.98 8.01 17.01
C GLY A 462 25.09 7.50 15.88
N PRO A 463 25.24 6.23 15.46
CA PRO A 463 24.43 5.67 14.37
C PRO A 463 22.93 5.73 14.67
N LYS A 464 22.08 6.12 13.68
CA LYS A 464 20.64 6.40 13.87
C LYS A 464 19.92 5.35 14.72
N ARG A 465 20.14 4.06 14.44
CA ARG A 465 19.50 2.92 15.13
C ARG A 465 19.75 2.85 16.64
N LYS A 466 20.83 3.48 17.13
CA LYS A 466 21.23 3.48 18.55
C LYS A 466 20.87 4.78 19.27
N THR A 467 20.32 5.78 18.57
CA THR A 467 20.06 7.13 19.10
C THR A 467 18.60 7.26 19.55
N VAL A 468 17.79 8.05 18.86
CA VAL A 468 16.35 8.17 19.07
C VAL A 468 15.63 7.40 17.98
N ARG A 469 14.62 6.63 18.38
CA ARG A 469 13.71 5.95 17.46
C ARG A 469 12.31 6.55 17.56
N LEU A 470 11.74 6.85 16.42
CA LEU A 470 10.33 7.18 16.27
C LEU A 470 9.54 5.92 15.97
N PHE A 471 8.38 5.79 16.61
CA PHE A 471 7.46 4.68 16.47
C PHE A 471 6.15 5.19 15.90
N PHE A 472 5.73 4.58 14.79
CA PHE A 472 4.49 4.87 14.10
C PHE A 472 3.52 3.71 14.26
N LEU A 473 2.22 4.01 14.29
CA LEU A 473 1.19 2.99 14.33
C LEU A 473 1.18 2.20 13.01
N ASN A 474 1.38 0.89 13.08
CA ASN A 474 1.50 -0.02 11.93
C ASN A 474 2.53 0.42 10.88
N GLY A 475 3.52 1.23 11.26
CA GLY A 475 4.52 1.79 10.34
C GLY A 475 3.96 2.85 9.40
N ASN A 476 2.73 3.34 9.61
CA ASN A 476 2.17 4.41 8.81
C ASN A 476 2.77 5.76 9.21
N ARG A 477 3.66 6.27 8.36
CA ARG A 477 4.34 7.56 8.54
C ARG A 477 3.57 8.74 7.96
N THR A 478 2.44 8.49 7.30
CA THR A 478 1.68 9.51 6.61
C THR A 478 0.45 9.94 7.43
N PRO A 479 0.06 11.22 7.37
CA PRO A 479 -1.14 11.67 8.07
C PRO A 479 -2.38 11.02 7.47
N TRP A 480 -3.35 10.74 8.33
CA TRP A 480 -4.64 10.16 7.94
C TRP A 480 -5.73 11.22 7.99
N LEU A 481 -6.57 11.27 6.95
CA LEU A 481 -7.70 12.18 6.85
C LEU A 481 -9.02 11.39 6.90
N GLU A 482 -9.85 11.69 7.89
CA GLU A 482 -11.22 11.18 8.03
C GLU A 482 -12.20 12.32 7.74
N SER A 483 -13.27 12.04 7.01
CA SER A 483 -14.35 13.01 6.79
C SER A 483 -15.66 12.50 7.39
N LYS A 484 -16.48 13.42 7.89
CA LYS A 484 -17.84 13.15 8.37
C LYS A 484 -18.72 14.36 8.15
N THR A 485 -19.99 14.15 7.82
CA THR A 485 -20.97 15.24 7.82
C THR A 485 -21.21 15.70 9.26
N GLY A 486 -20.92 16.98 9.53
CA GLY A 486 -21.07 17.57 10.85
C GLY A 486 -22.53 17.83 11.21
N TRP A 487 -22.86 17.78 12.51
CA TRP A 487 -24.15 18.27 13.02
C TRP A 487 -24.07 19.75 13.43
N THR A 488 -22.89 20.17 13.88
CA THR A 488 -22.56 21.52 14.36
C THR A 488 -22.30 22.51 13.23
N THR A 489 -21.81 22.00 12.10
CA THR A 489 -21.50 22.81 10.92
C THR A 489 -22.37 22.35 9.76
N ASP A 490 -23.02 23.30 9.09
CA ASP A 490 -23.70 23.07 7.82
C ASP A 490 -22.67 22.78 6.71
N GLY A 491 -22.10 21.57 6.71
CA GLY A 491 -20.95 21.20 5.89
C GLY A 491 -20.34 19.82 6.20
N VAL A 492 -19.11 19.60 5.72
CA VAL A 492 -18.33 18.36 5.99
C VAL A 492 -17.15 18.71 6.87
N GLU A 493 -16.98 17.95 7.95
CA GLU A 493 -15.87 18.06 8.89
C GLU A 493 -14.79 17.04 8.52
N TYR A 494 -13.55 17.51 8.51
CA TYR A 494 -12.35 16.76 8.19
C TYR A 494 -11.46 16.71 9.41
N LYS A 495 -10.99 15.51 9.73
CA LYS A 495 -10.10 15.25 10.85
C LYS A 495 -8.79 14.74 10.28
N VAL A 496 -7.73 15.50 10.51
CA VAL A 496 -6.36 15.09 10.21
C VAL A 496 -5.77 14.53 11.50
N ARG A 497 -5.19 13.33 11.43
CA ARG A 497 -4.48 12.71 12.55
C ARG A 497 -3.14 12.11 12.13
N ILE A 498 -2.22 12.04 13.08
CA ILE A 498 -0.97 11.29 12.99
C ILE A 498 -0.66 10.66 14.34
N ASP A 499 -0.21 9.41 14.31
CA ASP A 499 0.09 8.61 15.49
C ASP A 499 1.60 8.38 15.57
N VAL A 500 2.26 9.01 16.53
CA VAL A 500 3.72 8.96 16.65
C VAL A 500 4.18 9.04 18.11
N CYS A 501 5.28 8.37 18.43
CA CYS A 501 6.03 8.53 19.68
C CYS A 501 7.53 8.51 19.40
N GLY A 502 8.29 9.30 20.14
CA GLY A 502 9.74 9.27 20.14
C GLY A 502 10.29 8.78 21.47
N LYS A 503 11.29 7.90 21.41
CA LYS A 503 12.01 7.44 22.61
C LYS A 503 13.50 7.28 22.29
N ALA A 504 14.35 7.71 23.23
CA ALA A 504 15.77 7.42 23.17
C ALA A 504 15.98 5.92 23.39
N VAL A 505 16.66 5.27 22.43
CA VAL A 505 17.02 3.85 22.48
C VAL A 505 18.11 3.67 23.53
N ASP A 506 19.24 4.34 23.37
CA ASP A 506 20.38 4.25 24.27
C ASP A 506 20.97 5.64 24.51
N TRP A 507 21.22 5.98 25.78
CA TRP A 507 21.89 7.23 26.15
C TRP A 507 23.35 7.25 25.73
N LYS A 508 23.97 6.08 25.49
CA LYS A 508 25.39 5.95 25.17
C LYS A 508 25.75 6.51 23.79
N ALA A 509 24.80 6.50 22.86
CA ALA A 509 25.01 7.04 21.52
C ALA A 509 24.71 8.54 21.42
N LEU A 510 24.39 9.20 22.53
CA LEU A 510 24.02 10.61 22.56
C LEU A 510 24.96 11.33 23.53
N VAL A 511 25.47 12.49 23.14
CA VAL A 511 26.29 13.36 23.99
C VAL A 511 25.76 14.77 23.90
N LYS A 512 25.62 15.47 25.03
CA LYS A 512 25.20 16.86 25.10
C LYS A 512 26.36 17.73 25.61
N ASN A 513 26.56 18.88 24.98
CA ASN A 513 27.35 19.98 25.52
C ASN A 513 26.40 21.17 25.76
N ALA A 514 26.53 21.84 26.90
CA ALA A 514 25.70 23.01 27.23
C ALA A 514 26.07 24.27 26.41
N GLY A 515 27.21 24.24 25.72
CA GLY A 515 27.73 25.40 25.00
C GLY A 515 28.26 26.48 25.94
N GLN A 516 28.56 27.64 25.34
CA GLN A 516 28.94 28.86 26.03
C GLN A 516 28.18 30.05 25.44
#